data_AF-A0A969BNN7-F1
#
_entry.id   AF-A0A969BNN7-F1
#
_cell.length_a   1.000
_cell.length_b   1.000
_cell.length_c   1.000
_cell.angle_alpha   90.00
_cell.angle_beta   90.00
_cell.angle_gamma   90.00
#
_symmetry.space_group_name_H-M   'P 1'
#
loop_
_entity.id
_entity.type
_entity.pdbx_description
1 polymer ?
#
loop_
_entity_poly.entity_id
_entity_poly.type
_entity_poly.pdbx_seq_one_letter_code
_entity_poly.pdbx_strand_id
1 'polypeptide(L)'
;MRTVVAGKTFYVGMHLNHPAAHHTYWKNPGIVGVPTSITWDLPAGVKAGEIEWPVPETVKMANYSAQGYHDEVLLMIPITLSESLTNQSVTLQAKVSWMCCPDGCYPAQDVPFSITLPVAKEEKADSLTQPLFEKFRAFVPKPDPKWQAAVRRENGAIHLTLIKTDGITQIPSADQIHFSLAMAK
;
A
#
# COMPACT_ATOMS: atom_id res chain seq x y z
N MET A 1 -7.18 -14.71 -4.25
CA MET A 1 -7.36 -16.09 -3.70
C MET A 1 -8.74 -16.59 -4.05
N ARG A 2 -8.91 -17.88 -4.35
CA ARG A 2 -10.22 -18.57 -4.46
C ARG A 2 -10.62 -19.29 -3.18
N THR A 3 -9.65 -19.74 -2.39
CA THR A 3 -9.86 -20.30 -1.04
C THR A 3 -8.79 -19.73 -0.11
N VAL A 4 -9.13 -19.65 1.17
CA VAL A 4 -8.23 -19.20 2.25
C VAL A 4 -8.18 -20.26 3.35
N VAL A 5 -7.18 -20.23 4.22
CA VAL A 5 -6.97 -21.26 5.25
C VAL A 5 -6.83 -20.60 6.62
N ALA A 6 -7.48 -21.17 7.63
CA ALA A 6 -7.33 -20.73 9.02
C ALA A 6 -5.86 -20.78 9.46
N GLY A 7 -5.44 -19.82 10.29
CA GLY A 7 -4.05 -19.71 10.75
C GLY A 7 -3.07 -19.13 9.74
N LYS A 8 -3.51 -18.82 8.52
CA LYS A 8 -2.66 -18.25 7.48
C LYS A 8 -2.95 -16.79 7.18
N THR A 9 -1.96 -16.15 6.57
CA THR A 9 -2.07 -14.82 5.99
C THR A 9 -2.19 -14.93 4.48
N PHE A 10 -3.18 -14.26 3.91
CA PHE A 10 -3.32 -14.06 2.47
C PHE A 10 -3.39 -12.57 2.15
N TYR A 11 -3.37 -12.22 0.87
CA TYR A 11 -3.46 -10.82 0.45
C TYR A 11 -4.79 -10.54 -0.25
N VAL A 12 -5.38 -9.41 0.12
CA VAL A 12 -6.39 -8.70 -0.68
C VAL A 12 -5.76 -7.46 -1.29
N GLY A 13 -6.35 -6.95 -2.36
CA GLY A 13 -5.79 -5.81 -3.08
C GLY A 13 -6.89 -4.84 -3.46
N MET A 14 -6.66 -3.55 -3.21
CA MET A 14 -7.43 -2.46 -3.78
C MET A 14 -6.76 -2.06 -5.09
N HIS A 15 -7.36 -2.45 -6.21
CA HIS A 15 -6.86 -2.10 -7.55
C HIS A 15 -7.49 -0.78 -7.99
N LEU A 16 -6.66 0.25 -8.09
CA LEU A 16 -7.05 1.57 -8.58
C LEU A 16 -6.58 1.67 -10.03
N ASN A 17 -7.52 1.74 -10.97
CA ASN A 17 -7.26 1.94 -12.39
C ASN A 17 -7.72 3.36 -12.76
N HIS A 18 -6.76 4.23 -13.04
CA HIS A 18 -6.95 5.65 -13.26
C HIS A 18 -7.21 5.92 -14.75
N PRO A 19 -8.21 6.74 -15.08
CA PRO A 19 -8.30 7.32 -16.41
C PRO A 19 -7.05 8.13 -16.75
N ALA A 20 -6.81 8.35 -18.04
CA ALA A 20 -5.70 9.18 -18.50
C ALA A 20 -5.67 10.54 -17.77
N ALA A 21 -4.46 11.00 -17.46
CA ALA A 21 -4.18 12.22 -16.68
C ALA A 21 -4.67 12.25 -15.22
N HIS A 22 -5.31 11.19 -14.72
CA HIS A 22 -5.71 11.11 -13.31
C HIS A 22 -4.66 10.40 -12.47
N HIS A 23 -4.60 10.75 -11.18
CA HIS A 23 -3.76 10.08 -10.21
C HIS A 23 -4.44 9.95 -8.85
N THR A 24 -3.98 8.97 -8.06
CA THR A 24 -4.22 8.89 -6.62
C THR A 24 -2.92 9.08 -5.85
N TYR A 25 -3.02 9.13 -4.53
CA TYR A 25 -1.96 9.59 -3.66
C TYR A 25 -1.29 8.47 -2.88
N TRP A 26 0.03 8.59 -2.71
CA TRP A 26 0.83 7.73 -1.84
C TRP A 26 0.54 8.01 -0.38
N LYS A 27 0.90 7.10 0.54
CA LYS A 27 0.72 7.30 2.00
C LYS A 27 1.19 8.66 2.51
N ASN A 28 2.27 9.20 1.93
CA ASN A 28 2.85 10.48 2.27
C ASN A 28 2.90 11.36 1.01
N PRO A 29 1.78 11.96 0.60
CA PRO A 29 1.71 12.65 -0.68
C PRO A 29 2.42 14.01 -0.68
N GLY A 30 2.78 14.54 0.49
CA GLY A 30 3.39 15.85 0.63
C GLY A 30 2.38 16.86 1.20
N ILE A 31 2.41 18.09 0.69
CA ILE A 31 1.56 19.19 1.18
C ILE A 31 0.13 19.18 0.60
N VAL A 32 -0.09 18.39 -0.45
CA VAL A 32 -1.38 18.24 -1.13
C VAL A 32 -1.68 16.76 -1.35
N GLY A 33 -2.96 16.44 -1.53
CA GLY A 33 -3.43 15.07 -1.73
C GLY A 33 -3.83 14.35 -0.44
N VAL A 34 -4.68 13.35 -0.60
CA VAL A 34 -5.17 12.49 0.49
C VAL A 34 -4.98 11.03 0.10
N PRO A 35 -4.19 10.24 0.87
CA PRO A 35 -3.96 8.85 0.56
C PRO A 35 -5.25 8.03 0.65
N THR A 36 -5.30 6.94 -0.11
CA THR A 36 -6.34 5.93 0.04
C THR A 36 -6.35 5.36 1.45
N SER A 37 -7.52 5.33 2.09
CA SER A 37 -7.72 4.76 3.42
C SER A 37 -8.78 3.67 3.39
N ILE A 38 -8.63 2.69 4.28
CA ILE A 38 -9.53 1.54 4.39
C ILE A 38 -9.94 1.38 5.85
N THR A 39 -11.24 1.50 6.09
CA THR A 39 -11.86 1.19 7.37
C THR A 39 -12.49 -0.18 7.29
N TRP A 40 -11.97 -1.11 8.09
CA TRP A 40 -12.36 -2.52 8.06
C TRP A 40 -13.52 -2.81 9.02
N ASP A 41 -14.49 -3.59 8.55
CA ASP A 41 -15.51 -4.27 9.36
C ASP A 41 -15.33 -5.78 9.17
N LEU A 42 -14.55 -6.39 10.06
CA LEU A 42 -14.08 -7.76 9.92
C LEU A 42 -14.71 -8.65 11.00
N PRO A 43 -15.06 -9.90 10.66
CA PRO A 43 -15.59 -10.84 11.64
C PRO A 43 -14.50 -11.23 12.65
N ALA A 44 -14.94 -11.75 13.79
CA ALA A 44 -14.04 -12.26 14.81
C ALA A 44 -13.04 -13.28 14.24
N GLY A 45 -11.79 -13.19 14.68
CA GLY A 45 -10.72 -14.07 14.19
C GLY A 45 -10.10 -13.64 12.86
N VAL A 46 -10.44 -12.46 12.32
CA VAL A 46 -9.84 -11.91 11.10
C VAL A 46 -9.17 -10.58 11.43
N LYS A 47 -7.95 -10.39 10.92
CA LYS A 47 -7.19 -9.14 11.11
C LYS A 47 -6.62 -8.66 9.78
N ALA A 48 -6.83 -7.40 9.45
CA ALA A 48 -6.10 -6.72 8.39
C ALA A 48 -4.81 -6.10 8.93
N GLY A 49 -3.73 -6.23 8.19
CA GLY A 49 -2.50 -5.47 8.41
C GLY A 49 -2.52 -4.11 7.70
N GLU A 50 -1.34 -3.49 7.64
CA GLU A 50 -1.17 -2.21 6.94
C GLU A 50 -1.16 -2.40 5.42
N ILE A 51 -1.48 -1.33 4.69
CA ILE A 51 -1.34 -1.30 3.25
C ILE A 51 0.16 -1.41 2.90
N GLU A 52 0.52 -2.37 2.07
CA GLU A 52 1.81 -2.43 1.40
C GLU A 52 1.80 -1.43 0.25
N TRP A 53 2.45 -0.29 0.44
CA TRP A 53 2.51 0.80 -0.54
C TRP A 53 3.65 0.54 -1.53
N PRO A 54 3.35 0.42 -2.85
CA PRO A 54 4.37 0.52 -3.88
C PRO A 54 5.19 1.81 -3.80
N VAL A 55 6.38 1.82 -4.43
CA VAL A 55 7.16 3.03 -4.64
C VAL A 55 6.30 4.03 -5.44
N PRO A 56 6.14 5.28 -4.97
CA PRO A 56 5.34 6.26 -5.65
C PRO A 56 6.12 6.92 -6.80
N GLU A 57 5.42 7.72 -7.57
CA GLU A 57 6.01 8.69 -8.50
C GLU A 57 5.60 10.12 -8.15
N THR A 58 6.21 11.08 -8.85
CA THR A 58 5.80 12.48 -8.71
C THR A 58 4.54 12.73 -9.53
N VAL A 59 3.48 13.16 -8.83
CA VAL A 59 2.21 13.61 -9.42
C VAL A 59 2.04 15.11 -9.19
N LYS A 60 1.08 15.74 -9.86
CA LYS A 60 0.81 17.17 -9.70
C LYS A 60 -0.64 17.43 -9.38
N MET A 61 -0.88 18.24 -8.35
CA MET A 61 -2.19 18.82 -8.07
C MET A 61 -2.07 20.34 -8.23
N ALA A 62 -2.70 20.88 -9.28
CA ALA A 62 -2.48 22.26 -9.72
C ALA A 62 -0.96 22.56 -9.88
N ASN A 63 -0.44 23.53 -9.13
CA ASN A 63 0.98 23.92 -9.19
C ASN A 63 1.87 23.20 -8.17
N TYR A 64 1.33 22.28 -7.37
CA TYR A 64 2.07 21.59 -6.32
C TYR A 64 2.44 20.18 -6.74
N SER A 65 3.70 19.80 -6.48
CA SER A 65 4.15 18.41 -6.63
C SER A 65 3.73 17.59 -5.42
N ALA A 66 3.29 16.36 -5.68
CA ALA A 66 2.93 15.38 -4.67
C ALA A 66 3.49 14.01 -5.03
N GLN A 67 3.35 13.04 -4.12
CA GLN A 67 3.71 11.64 -4.33
C GLN A 67 2.44 10.82 -4.53
N GLY A 68 2.40 10.03 -5.60
CA GLY A 68 1.18 9.33 -6.01
C GLY A 68 1.40 8.27 -7.07
N TYR A 69 0.33 7.97 -7.81
CA TYR A 69 0.28 6.95 -8.86
C TYR A 69 -0.66 7.38 -9.98
N HIS A 70 -0.16 7.41 -11.22
CA HIS A 70 -0.96 7.39 -12.44
C HIS A 70 -1.27 5.94 -12.85
N ASP A 71 -1.94 5.79 -14.00
CA ASP A 71 -2.27 4.52 -14.66
C ASP A 71 -2.95 3.53 -13.71
N GLU A 72 -2.20 2.67 -13.05
CA GLU A 72 -2.75 1.75 -12.07
C GLU A 72 -1.84 1.53 -10.87
N VAL A 73 -2.47 1.26 -9.72
CA VAL A 73 -1.78 0.76 -8.54
C VAL A 73 -2.61 -0.35 -7.88
N LEU A 74 -1.93 -1.40 -7.41
CA LEU A 74 -2.52 -2.36 -6.48
C LEU A 74 -1.99 -2.09 -5.08
N LEU A 75 -2.87 -1.61 -4.20
CA LEU A 75 -2.58 -1.48 -2.78
C LEU A 75 -2.88 -2.83 -2.11
N MET A 76 -1.85 -3.57 -1.75
CA MET A 76 -2.01 -4.90 -1.16
C MET A 76 -2.15 -4.81 0.36
N ILE A 77 -3.04 -5.60 0.94
CA ILE A 77 -3.29 -5.65 2.38
C ILE A 77 -3.21 -7.11 2.83
N PRO A 78 -2.31 -7.46 3.76
CA PRO A 78 -2.28 -8.78 4.34
C PRO A 78 -3.49 -8.96 5.27
N ILE A 79 -4.21 -10.07 5.11
CA ILE A 79 -5.32 -10.50 5.94
C ILE A 79 -4.92 -11.80 6.62
N THR A 80 -4.92 -11.80 7.95
CA THR A 80 -4.58 -12.97 8.78
C THR A 80 -5.84 -13.56 9.38
N LEU A 81 -6.02 -14.87 9.18
CA LEU A 81 -7.08 -15.66 9.82
C LEU A 81 -6.54 -16.33 11.07
N SER A 82 -7.32 -16.31 12.15
CA SER A 82 -7.03 -17.07 13.37
C SER A 82 -7.00 -18.57 13.07
N GLU A 83 -6.11 -19.30 13.72
CA GLU A 83 -6.10 -20.77 13.70
C GLU A 83 -7.41 -21.36 14.24
N SER A 84 -8.07 -20.66 15.16
CA SER A 84 -9.34 -21.07 15.76
C SER A 84 -10.58 -20.78 14.91
N LEU A 85 -10.41 -20.25 13.69
CA LEU A 85 -11.53 -19.95 12.81
C LEU A 85 -12.19 -21.24 12.31
N THR A 86 -13.48 -21.43 12.66
CA THR A 86 -14.25 -22.63 12.28
C THR A 86 -15.26 -22.39 11.16
N ASN A 87 -15.43 -21.13 10.75
CA ASN A 87 -16.34 -20.75 9.68
C ASN A 87 -15.93 -21.39 8.35
N GLN A 88 -16.90 -21.83 7.55
CA GLN A 88 -16.67 -22.37 6.20
C GLN A 88 -16.38 -21.28 5.16
N SER A 89 -16.65 -20.03 5.50
CA SER A 89 -16.33 -18.85 4.69
C SER A 89 -16.05 -17.65 5.58
N VAL A 90 -15.33 -16.68 5.03
CA VAL A 90 -15.05 -15.40 5.66
C VAL A 90 -15.52 -14.29 4.73
N THR A 91 -16.31 -13.36 5.26
CA THR A 91 -16.72 -12.16 4.56
C THR A 91 -15.89 -10.99 5.06
N LEU A 92 -15.16 -10.35 4.16
CA LEU A 92 -14.37 -9.15 4.44
C LEU A 92 -15.17 -7.94 3.98
N GLN A 93 -15.53 -7.05 4.90
CA GLN A 93 -16.19 -5.79 4.57
C GLN A 93 -15.26 -4.63 4.87
N ALA A 94 -15.30 -3.63 4.00
CA ALA A 94 -14.54 -2.42 4.18
C ALA A 94 -15.28 -1.20 3.63
N LYS A 95 -14.98 -0.05 4.20
CA LYS A 95 -15.28 1.27 3.63
C LYS A 95 -13.98 1.88 3.17
N VAL A 96 -13.92 2.29 1.91
CA VAL A 96 -12.70 2.78 1.29
C VAL A 96 -12.92 4.23 0.88
N SER A 97 -11.97 5.09 1.25
CA SER A 97 -11.94 6.48 0.84
C SER A 97 -10.68 6.73 0.04
N TRP A 98 -10.77 7.50 -1.04
CA TRP A 98 -9.63 7.90 -1.86
C TRP A 98 -9.90 9.25 -2.51
N MET A 99 -8.84 9.87 -3.03
CA MET A 99 -8.92 11.10 -3.80
C MET A 99 -8.26 10.88 -5.16
N CYS A 100 -9.02 11.11 -6.22
CA CYS A 100 -8.55 10.99 -7.59
C CYS A 100 -8.60 12.37 -8.26
N CYS A 101 -7.47 12.87 -8.77
CA CYS A 101 -7.38 14.20 -9.35
C CYS A 101 -6.72 14.14 -10.74
N PRO A 102 -7.30 14.78 -11.77
CA PRO A 102 -6.55 15.28 -12.92
C PRO A 102 -6.10 16.73 -12.64
N ASP A 103 -6.97 17.71 -12.92
CA ASP A 103 -6.74 19.15 -12.68
C ASP A 103 -7.61 19.72 -11.52
N GLY A 104 -8.50 18.90 -10.96
CA GLY A 104 -9.34 19.19 -9.79
C GLY A 104 -9.51 17.91 -8.97
N CYS A 105 -10.03 17.99 -7.75
CA CYS A 105 -10.08 16.81 -6.89
C CYS A 105 -11.49 16.24 -6.70
N TYR A 106 -11.58 14.93 -6.94
CA TYR A 106 -12.79 14.14 -6.85
C TYR A 106 -12.62 13.10 -5.73
N PRO A 107 -12.99 13.44 -4.49
CA PRO A 107 -12.94 12.49 -3.39
C PRO A 107 -14.08 11.48 -3.51
N ALA A 108 -13.77 10.22 -3.26
CA ALA A 108 -14.73 9.19 -2.91
C ALA A 108 -14.57 8.88 -1.43
N GLN A 109 -15.68 8.85 -0.70
CA GLN A 109 -15.68 8.67 0.75
C GLN A 109 -16.52 7.46 1.13
N ASP A 110 -15.97 6.64 2.02
CA ASP A 110 -16.61 5.49 2.66
C ASP A 110 -17.36 4.56 1.71
N VAL A 111 -16.80 4.35 0.51
CA VAL A 111 -17.40 3.46 -0.49
C VAL A 111 -17.34 2.02 0.02
N PRO A 112 -18.48 1.32 0.13
CA PRO A 112 -18.50 -0.01 0.70
C PRO A 112 -18.02 -1.06 -0.30
N PHE A 113 -17.14 -1.94 0.16
CA PHE A 113 -16.68 -3.13 -0.55
C PHE A 113 -16.92 -4.37 0.32
N SER A 114 -17.25 -5.48 -0.31
CA SER A 114 -17.42 -6.76 0.35
C SER A 114 -16.92 -7.89 -0.55
N ILE A 115 -16.20 -8.83 0.04
CA ILE A 115 -15.79 -10.08 -0.63
C ILE A 115 -15.96 -11.24 0.33
N THR A 116 -16.55 -12.32 -0.15
CA THR A 116 -16.69 -13.57 0.61
C THR A 116 -15.76 -14.63 0.02
N LEU A 117 -14.91 -15.20 0.87
CA LEU A 117 -13.95 -16.23 0.48
C LEU A 117 -14.24 -17.53 1.24
N PRO A 118 -14.29 -18.69 0.56
CA PRO A 118 -14.42 -19.97 1.24
C PRO A 118 -13.14 -20.30 2.03
N VAL A 119 -13.33 -20.80 3.24
CA VAL A 119 -12.26 -21.35 4.08
C VAL A 119 -12.13 -22.83 3.77
N ALA A 120 -10.93 -23.27 3.38
CA ALA A 120 -10.63 -24.65 3.02
C ALA A 120 -9.40 -25.16 3.78
N LYS A 121 -9.01 -26.42 3.54
CA LYS A 121 -7.76 -26.99 4.07
C LYS A 121 -6.53 -26.53 3.29
N GLU A 122 -6.72 -26.12 2.04
CA GLU A 122 -5.66 -25.71 1.14
C GLU A 122 -5.98 -24.35 0.52
N GLU A 123 -4.93 -23.53 0.38
CA GLU A 123 -5.00 -22.24 -0.29
C GLU A 123 -4.97 -22.44 -1.80
N LYS A 124 -5.93 -21.84 -2.48
CA LYS A 124 -6.00 -21.82 -3.93
C LYS A 124 -5.87 -20.38 -4.40
N ALA A 125 -4.79 -20.07 -5.09
CA ALA A 125 -4.64 -18.78 -5.76
C ALA A 125 -5.74 -18.61 -6.81
N ASP A 126 -6.12 -17.36 -7.06
CA ASP A 126 -7.01 -17.05 -8.16
C ASP A 126 -6.19 -16.65 -9.39
N SER A 127 -6.21 -17.47 -10.43
CA SER A 127 -5.38 -17.30 -11.63
C SER A 127 -5.67 -16.00 -12.38
N LEU A 128 -6.86 -15.41 -12.20
CA LEU A 128 -7.22 -14.14 -12.83
C LEU A 128 -6.53 -12.95 -12.17
N THR A 129 -6.38 -12.98 -10.84
CA THR A 129 -5.81 -11.86 -10.07
C THR A 129 -4.33 -12.06 -9.76
N GLN A 130 -3.85 -13.30 -9.73
CA GLN A 130 -2.46 -13.62 -9.37
C GLN A 130 -1.41 -12.82 -10.17
N PRO A 131 -1.50 -12.67 -11.50
CA PRO A 131 -0.50 -11.89 -12.25
C PRO A 131 -0.42 -10.41 -11.80
N LEU A 132 -1.55 -9.81 -11.42
CA LEU A 132 -1.60 -8.43 -10.95
C LEU A 132 -0.88 -8.29 -9.59
N PHE A 133 -1.10 -9.23 -8.67
CA PHE A 133 -0.39 -9.26 -7.39
C PHE A 133 1.11 -9.48 -7.57
N GLU A 134 1.51 -10.39 -8.46
CA GLU A 134 2.93 -10.65 -8.75
C GLU A 134 3.62 -9.41 -9.33
N LYS A 135 2.97 -8.71 -10.28
CA LYS A 135 3.43 -7.43 -10.82
C LYS A 135 3.68 -6.42 -9.70
N PHE A 136 2.66 -6.13 -8.89
CA PHE A 136 2.76 -5.06 -7.89
C PHE A 136 3.61 -5.38 -6.68
N ARG A 137 3.80 -6.66 -6.34
CA ARG A 137 4.73 -7.09 -5.28
C ARG A 137 6.18 -6.76 -5.58
N ALA A 138 6.56 -6.65 -6.86
CA ALA A 138 7.89 -6.20 -7.24
C ALA A 138 8.15 -4.71 -6.95
N PHE A 139 7.09 -3.89 -6.87
CA PHE A 139 7.17 -2.46 -6.62
C PHE A 139 7.08 -2.08 -5.14
N VAL A 140 6.77 -3.02 -4.24
CA VAL A 140 6.75 -2.77 -2.80
C VAL A 140 8.20 -2.70 -2.28
N PRO A 141 8.61 -1.60 -1.62
CA PRO A 141 9.94 -1.50 -1.03
C PRO A 141 10.19 -2.62 -0.02
N LYS A 142 11.37 -3.22 -0.09
CA LYS A 142 11.82 -4.23 0.89
C LYS A 142 12.96 -3.64 1.71
N PRO A 143 13.06 -3.97 3.00
CA PRO A 143 14.24 -3.64 3.79
C PRO A 143 15.50 -4.16 3.10
N ASP A 144 16.47 -3.28 2.90
CA ASP A 144 17.79 -3.65 2.39
C ASP A 144 18.81 -3.47 3.52
N PRO A 145 19.32 -4.57 4.12
CA PRO A 145 20.26 -4.50 5.24
C PRO A 145 21.62 -3.89 4.85
N LYS A 146 21.87 -3.69 3.55
CA LYS A 146 23.07 -3.01 3.06
C LYS A 146 22.97 -1.49 3.15
N TRP A 147 21.78 -0.95 3.43
CA TRP A 147 21.60 0.46 3.70
C TRP A 147 21.50 0.71 5.20
N GLN A 148 22.32 1.64 5.68
CA GLN A 148 22.18 2.24 7.00
C GLN A 148 21.71 3.68 6.83
N ALA A 149 20.67 4.06 7.57
CA ALA A 149 20.15 5.41 7.58
C ALA A 149 20.32 6.01 8.98
N ALA A 150 20.84 7.23 9.06
CA ALA A 150 20.90 8.01 10.28
C ALA A 150 20.21 9.36 10.07
N VAL A 151 19.47 9.81 11.08
CA VAL A 151 18.78 11.11 11.06
C VAL A 151 19.27 11.96 12.22
N ARG A 152 19.59 13.23 11.94
CA ARG A 152 19.92 14.22 12.96
C ARG A 152 19.14 15.50 12.70
N ARG A 153 18.67 16.13 13.76
CA ARG A 153 18.07 17.47 13.70
C ARG A 153 19.08 18.49 14.21
N GLU A 154 19.36 19.52 13.42
CA GLU A 154 20.28 20.60 13.78
C GLU A 154 19.81 21.90 13.15
N ASN A 155 19.80 23.01 13.92
CA ASN A 155 19.45 24.36 13.44
C ASN A 155 18.12 24.44 12.66
N GLY A 156 17.13 23.63 13.05
CA GLY A 156 15.83 23.57 12.37
C GLY A 156 15.79 22.72 11.09
N ALA A 157 16.93 22.19 10.64
CA ALA A 157 17.04 21.27 9.51
C ALA A 157 17.03 19.80 9.97
N ILE A 158 16.58 18.92 9.07
CA ILE A 158 16.71 17.47 9.20
C ILE A 158 17.84 17.02 8.26
N HIS A 159 18.89 16.44 8.83
CA HIS A 159 19.99 15.84 8.10
C HIS A 159 19.77 14.33 8.05
N LEU A 160 19.61 13.79 6.84
CA LEU A 160 19.59 12.37 6.60
C LEU A 160 20.94 11.93 6.03
N THR A 161 21.54 10.92 6.64
CA THR A 161 22.73 10.25 6.13
C THR A 161 22.34 8.85 5.70
N LEU A 162 22.61 8.51 4.44
CA LEU A 162 22.41 7.18 3.89
C LEU A 162 23.79 6.59 3.57
N ILE A 163 24.12 5.45 4.16
CA ILE A 163 25.40 4.75 3.98
C ILE A 163 25.09 3.39 3.37
N LYS A 164 25.73 3.09 2.23
CA LYS A 164 25.67 1.78 1.61
C LYS A 164 26.91 0.98 2.00
N THR A 165 26.71 -0.17 2.66
CA THR A 165 27.79 -0.94 3.31
C THR A 165 28.52 -1.90 2.39
N ASP A 166 28.07 -2.08 1.15
CA ASP A 166 28.69 -2.96 0.15
C ASP A 166 29.70 -2.25 -0.77
N GLY A 167 30.02 -0.98 -0.50
CA GLY A 167 31.06 -0.22 -1.21
C GLY A 167 30.64 0.39 -2.55
N ILE A 168 29.36 0.34 -2.91
CA ILE A 168 28.85 1.01 -4.12
C ILE A 168 28.69 2.52 -3.88
N THR A 169 29.25 3.33 -4.77
CA THR A 169 29.25 4.81 -4.72
C THR A 169 28.08 5.48 -5.44
N GLN A 170 27.21 4.72 -6.10
CA GLN A 170 26.05 5.27 -6.80
C GLN A 170 24.95 5.57 -5.80
N ILE A 171 24.88 6.85 -5.41
CA ILE A 171 23.87 7.40 -4.52
C ILE A 171 22.63 7.74 -5.36
N PRO A 172 21.41 7.39 -4.93
CA PRO A 172 20.19 7.80 -5.61
C PRO A 172 20.11 9.33 -5.71
N SER A 173 19.60 9.85 -6.82
CA SER A 173 19.27 11.27 -6.90
C SER A 173 18.09 11.60 -5.99
N ALA A 174 17.95 12.87 -5.58
CA ALA A 174 16.97 13.26 -4.56
C ALA A 174 15.52 12.92 -4.93
N ASP A 175 15.19 12.91 -6.22
CA ASP A 175 13.90 12.52 -6.79
C ASP A 175 13.61 11.01 -6.73
N GLN A 176 14.63 10.19 -6.49
CA GLN A 176 14.51 8.74 -6.29
C GLN A 176 14.37 8.36 -4.81
N ILE A 177 14.44 9.35 -3.91
CA ILE A 177 14.38 9.13 -2.47
C ILE A 177 13.02 9.61 -1.96
N HIS A 178 12.20 8.65 -1.52
CA HIS A 178 10.89 8.91 -0.97
C HIS A 178 10.90 8.65 0.54
N PHE A 179 10.35 9.59 1.30
CA PHE A 179 10.28 9.48 2.76
C PHE A 179 8.85 9.24 3.21
N SER A 180 8.70 8.25 4.09
CA SER A 180 7.49 8.15 4.90
C SER A 180 7.85 8.16 6.37
N LEU A 181 7.14 8.96 7.16
CA LEU A 181 7.17 8.84 8.60
C LEU A 181 6.49 7.51 8.95
N ALA A 182 7.26 6.54 9.43
CA ALA A 182 6.71 5.47 10.23
C ALA A 182 6.52 6.06 11.63
N MET A 183 5.27 6.18 12.10
CA MET A 183 5.07 6.43 13.53
C MET A 183 5.67 5.23 14.27
N ALA A 184 6.61 5.49 15.18
CA ALA A 184 7.17 4.45 16.03
C ALA A 184 6.01 3.77 16.79
N LYS A 185 5.98 2.44 16.75
CA LYS A 185 5.10 1.64 17.63
C LYS A 185 5.54 1.77 19.07
#